data_AF-A0A916E8Y3-F1
#
_entry.id   AF-A0A916E8Y3-F1
#
_cell.length_a   1.000
_cell.length_b   1.000
_cell.length_c   1.000
_cell.angle_alpha   90.00
_cell.angle_beta   90.00
_cell.angle_gamma   90.00
#
_symmetry.space_group_name_H-M   'P 1'
#
loop_
_entity.id
_entity.type
_entity.pdbx_description
1 polymer ?
#
loop_
_entity_poly.entity_id
_entity_poly.type
_entity_poly.pdbx_seq_one_letter_code
_entity_poly.pdbx_strand_id
1 'polypeptide(L)'
;MMLESFIVLNTDDDINFDFDEFEKVDQLQDLIGHLASKIYRSPISAEEYLEYKKDETNHQMMTDKEIIEIIKEPEKSNVKGPEIPIISNYKALVVLNQIITYIEQKSDKMEFSNNHIQTIKKLCKVIEQKEFHSKQQVTLDMCFSINKK
;
A
#
# COMPACT_ATOMS: atom_id res chain seq x y z
N MET A 1 -33.41 -49.76 19.35
CA MET A 1 -34.43 -49.08 20.17
C MET A 1 -34.25 -47.59 19.93
N MET A 2 -35.24 -46.93 19.34
CA MET A 2 -35.33 -45.46 19.23
C MET A 2 -36.21 -44.90 20.36
N LEU A 3 -36.11 -43.57 20.55
CA LEU A 3 -37.00 -42.63 21.29
C LEU A 3 -36.64 -42.49 22.80
N GLU A 4 -36.41 -41.32 23.42
CA GLU A 4 -36.60 -39.90 23.07
C GLU A 4 -35.63 -38.98 23.84
N SER A 5 -35.28 -37.87 23.19
CA SER A 5 -35.23 -36.48 23.67
C SER A 5 -35.35 -36.22 25.18
N PHE A 6 -34.42 -35.47 25.77
CA PHE A 6 -34.75 -34.33 26.66
C PHE A 6 -33.58 -33.34 26.67
N ILE A 7 -33.74 -32.25 25.93
CA ILE A 7 -33.01 -31.00 26.17
C ILE A 7 -33.59 -30.44 27.48
N VAL A 8 -32.81 -30.46 28.56
CA VAL A 8 -33.10 -29.64 29.73
C VAL A 8 -32.36 -28.32 29.52
N LEU A 9 -33.08 -27.37 28.91
CA LEU A 9 -32.77 -25.95 29.01
C LEU A 9 -33.20 -25.53 30.42
N ASN A 10 -32.24 -25.37 31.33
CA ASN A 10 -32.43 -24.54 32.52
C ASN A 10 -31.25 -23.59 32.64
N THR A 11 -31.67 -22.34 32.77
CA THR A 11 -31.00 -21.05 32.95
C THR A 11 -30.01 -20.99 34.12
N ASP A 12 -29.04 -20.10 33.95
CA ASP A 12 -28.23 -19.45 34.99
C ASP A 12 -27.05 -20.24 35.59
N ASP A 13 -26.23 -20.86 34.75
CA ASP A 13 -24.86 -21.18 35.13
C ASP A 13 -23.90 -20.13 34.54
N ASP A 14 -23.39 -19.26 35.41
CA ASP A 14 -22.17 -18.48 35.19
C ASP A 14 -21.11 -19.41 34.61
N ILE A 15 -20.82 -19.24 33.32
CA ILE A 15 -19.76 -19.98 32.63
C ILE A 15 -18.45 -19.47 33.23
N ASN A 16 -18.01 -20.12 34.31
CA ASN A 16 -16.69 -19.94 34.87
C ASN A 16 -15.71 -20.56 33.88
N PHE A 17 -15.36 -19.79 32.86
CA PHE A 17 -14.39 -20.17 31.84
C PHE A 17 -13.00 -20.00 32.46
N ASP A 18 -12.58 -21.00 33.23
CA ASP A 18 -11.19 -21.17 33.63
C ASP A 18 -10.42 -21.63 32.38
N PHE A 19 -10.25 -20.68 31.45
CA PHE A 19 -9.48 -20.84 30.23
C PHE A 19 -8.01 -20.86 30.64
N ASP A 20 -7.35 -22.01 30.44
CA ASP A 20 -5.90 -22.12 30.51
C ASP A 20 -5.26 -21.00 29.68
N GLU A 21 -4.31 -20.29 30.27
CA GLU A 21 -3.65 -19.12 29.66
C GLU A 21 -3.04 -19.47 28.29
N PHE A 22 -2.63 -20.73 28.10
CA PHE A 22 -2.14 -21.28 26.83
C PHE A 22 -3.19 -21.33 25.72
N GLU A 23 -4.42 -21.73 26.04
CA GLU A 23 -5.50 -21.84 25.04
C GLU A 23 -5.95 -20.45 24.54
N LYS A 24 -5.74 -19.40 25.35
CA LYS A 24 -5.96 -17.99 24.94
C LYS A 24 -4.88 -17.49 23.96
N VAL A 25 -3.63 -17.95 24.09
CA VAL A 25 -2.52 -17.53 23.21
C VAL A 25 -2.71 -18.12 21.81
N ASP A 26 -3.06 -19.39 21.72
CA ASP A 26 -3.28 -20.07 20.44
C ASP A 26 -4.46 -19.45 19.67
N GLN A 27 -5.57 -19.18 20.36
CA GLN A 27 -6.72 -18.50 19.76
C GLN A 27 -6.38 -17.09 19.26
N LEU A 28 -5.55 -16.37 20.01
CA LEU A 28 -5.08 -15.05 19.61
C LEU A 28 -4.15 -15.14 18.38
N GLN A 29 -3.28 -16.15 18.33
CA GLN A 29 -2.39 -16.39 17.21
C GLN A 29 -3.16 -16.73 15.94
N ASP A 30 -4.23 -17.53 16.05
CA ASP A 30 -5.15 -17.84 14.96
C ASP A 30 -5.89 -16.60 14.46
N LEU A 31 -6.33 -15.74 15.37
CA LEU A 31 -7.00 -14.49 15.01
C LEU A 31 -6.05 -13.54 14.27
N ILE A 32 -4.82 -13.38 14.76
CA ILE A 32 -3.77 -12.61 14.10
C ILE A 32 -3.47 -13.21 12.72
N GLY A 33 -3.36 -14.54 12.64
CA GLY A 33 -3.18 -15.26 11.39
C GLY A 33 -4.27 -14.98 10.37
N HIS A 34 -5.54 -14.89 10.79
CA HIS A 34 -6.66 -14.59 9.88
C HIS A 34 -6.71 -13.13 9.43
N LEU A 35 -6.42 -12.19 10.33
CA LEU A 35 -6.59 -10.75 10.09
C LEU A 35 -5.35 -10.09 9.48
N ALA A 36 -4.18 -10.35 10.07
CA ALA A 36 -2.97 -9.59 9.81
C ALA A 36 -2.13 -10.20 8.68
N SER A 37 -2.20 -11.52 8.43
CA SER A 37 -1.43 -12.19 7.37
C SER A 37 -1.74 -11.69 5.95
N LYS A 38 -2.95 -11.15 5.74
CA LYS A 38 -3.38 -10.60 4.44
C LYS A 38 -2.89 -9.17 4.21
N ILE A 39 -2.49 -8.47 5.28
CA ILE A 39 -2.18 -7.04 5.27
C ILE A 39 -0.69 -6.81 5.47
N TYR A 40 -0.04 -7.62 6.31
CA TYR A 40 1.35 -7.45 6.71
C TYR A 40 2.20 -8.64 6.28
N ARG A 41 3.40 -8.36 5.76
CA ARG A 41 4.37 -9.37 5.31
C ARG A 41 4.94 -10.20 6.48
N SER A 42 4.94 -9.63 7.68
CA SER A 42 5.36 -10.28 8.93
C SER A 42 4.49 -9.75 10.06
N PRO A 43 3.31 -10.34 10.29
CA PRO A 43 2.45 -9.96 11.42
C PRO A 43 3.12 -10.34 12.75
N ILE A 44 2.81 -9.57 13.80
CA ILE A 44 3.27 -9.78 15.19
C ILE A 44 2.79 -11.14 15.73
N SER A 45 3.50 -11.77 16.66
CA SER A 45 3.01 -12.98 17.35
C SER A 45 2.00 -12.66 18.47
N ALA A 46 1.22 -13.66 18.89
CA ALA A 46 0.33 -13.53 20.06
C ALA A 46 1.11 -13.26 21.35
N GLU A 47 2.30 -13.85 21.49
CA GLU A 47 3.19 -13.65 22.63
C GLU A 47 3.74 -12.22 22.65
N GLU A 48 4.22 -11.74 21.51
CA GLU A 48 4.69 -10.36 21.34
C GLU A 48 3.55 -9.38 21.64
N TYR A 49 2.34 -9.62 21.12
CA TYR A 49 1.18 -8.77 21.40
C TYR A 49 0.85 -8.69 22.90
N LEU A 50 0.94 -9.82 23.63
CA LEU A 50 0.69 -9.85 25.07
C LEU A 50 1.80 -9.12 25.86
N GLU A 51 3.04 -9.20 25.40
CA GLU A 51 4.16 -8.44 25.96
C GLU A 51 3.95 -6.93 25.75
N TYR A 52 3.60 -6.51 24.52
CA TYR A 52 3.24 -5.12 24.23
C TYR A 52 2.07 -4.63 25.08
N LYS A 53 1.01 -5.44 25.25
CA LYS A 53 -0.15 -5.06 26.06
C LYS A 53 0.22 -4.86 27.54
N LYS A 54 1.16 -5.66 28.06
CA LYS A 54 1.69 -5.49 29.43
C LYS A 54 2.50 -4.18 29.51
N ASP A 55 3.33 -3.92 28.51
CA ASP A 55 4.15 -2.71 28.42
C ASP A 55 3.35 -1.43 28.14
N GLU A 56 2.19 -1.52 27.48
CA GLU A 56 1.31 -0.39 27.14
C GLU A 56 0.82 0.35 28.40
N THR A 57 0.72 -0.34 29.55
CA THR A 57 0.42 0.32 30.83
C THR A 57 1.52 1.23 31.36
N ASN A 58 2.73 1.15 30.80
CA ASN A 58 3.90 1.98 31.15
C ASN A 58 4.36 2.92 30.03
N HIS A 59 3.71 2.90 28.87
CA HIS A 59 4.09 3.75 27.75
C HIS A 59 3.43 5.12 27.85
N GLN A 60 4.25 6.17 27.95
CA GLN A 60 3.80 7.54 27.73
C GLN A 60 3.26 7.63 26.30
N MET A 61 1.96 7.89 26.14
CA MET A 61 1.37 8.15 24.81
C MET A 61 2.16 9.29 24.15
N MET A 62 2.61 9.06 22.91
CA MET A 62 3.23 10.11 22.11
C MET A 62 2.27 11.29 22.00
N THR A 63 2.80 12.48 22.21
CA THR A 63 2.05 13.71 22.02
C THR A 63 1.85 13.98 20.53
N ASP A 64 0.79 14.73 20.18
CA ASP A 64 0.52 15.12 18.79
C ASP A 64 1.73 15.78 18.11
N LYS A 65 2.56 16.49 18.88
CA LYS A 65 3.79 17.13 18.37
C LYS A 65 4.83 16.11 17.91
N GLU A 66 5.04 15.05 18.69
CA GLU A 66 5.98 13.97 18.37
C GLU A 66 5.49 13.18 17.17
N ILE A 67 4.17 12.92 17.09
CA ILE A 67 3.55 12.28 15.93
C ILE A 67 3.74 13.13 14.67
N ILE A 68 3.51 14.44 14.75
CA ILE A 68 3.72 15.37 13.63
C ILE A 68 5.18 15.41 13.19
N GLU A 69 6.13 15.33 14.11
CA GLU A 69 7.57 15.35 13.81
C GLU A 69 8.01 14.06 13.09
N ILE A 70 7.47 12.90 13.47
CA ILE A 70 7.72 11.62 12.80
C ILE A 70 7.12 11.58 11.39
N ILE A 71 5.94 12.19 11.18
CA ILE A 71 5.25 12.23 9.89
C ILE A 71 5.87 13.27 8.93
N LYS A 72 6.54 14.29 9.46
CA LYS A 72 7.25 15.25 8.62
C LYS A 72 8.38 14.54 7.87
N GLU A 73 8.19 14.35 6.57
CA GLU A 73 9.29 13.98 5.69
C GLU A 73 10.46 14.95 5.92
N PRO A 74 11.71 14.47 5.98
CA PRO A 74 12.85 15.36 6.06
C PRO A 74 12.75 16.34 4.91
N GLU A 75 12.75 17.65 5.21
CA GLU A 75 12.73 18.69 4.20
C GLU A 75 13.81 18.33 3.17
N LYS A 76 13.37 18.00 1.96
CA LYS A 76 14.30 17.75 0.85
C LYS A 76 15.20 18.96 0.81
N SER A 77 16.48 18.74 1.10
CA SER A 77 17.48 19.79 1.01
C SER A 77 17.28 20.47 -0.34
N ASN A 78 16.92 21.75 -0.30
CA ASN A 78 16.74 22.60 -1.48
C ASN A 78 18.13 22.86 -2.07
N VAL A 79 18.80 21.81 -2.53
CA VAL A 79 19.87 21.92 -3.51
C VAL A 79 19.16 22.41 -4.75
N LYS A 80 19.24 23.72 -4.97
CA LYS A 80 18.72 24.43 -6.14
C LYS A 80 19.54 23.97 -7.36
N GLY A 81 19.29 22.74 -7.79
CA GLY A 81 19.77 22.20 -9.04
C GLY A 81 19.20 23.03 -10.20
N PRO A 82 19.75 22.88 -11.41
CA PRO A 82 19.20 23.53 -12.58
C PRO A 82 17.70 23.24 -12.68
N GLU A 83 16.91 24.29 -12.84
CA GLU A 83 15.46 24.19 -12.96
C GLU A 83 15.14 23.34 -14.19
N ILE A 84 14.64 22.12 -13.95
CA ILE A 84 14.30 21.21 -15.03
C ILE A 84 13.05 21.79 -15.70
N PRO A 85 13.10 22.11 -17.01
CA PRO A 85 11.97 22.69 -17.69
C PRO A 85 10.79 21.72 -17.66
N ILE A 86 9.64 22.21 -17.22
CA ILE A 86 8.40 21.44 -17.23
C ILE A 86 7.97 21.27 -18.69
N ILE A 87 7.93 20.03 -19.16
CA ILE A 87 7.44 19.68 -20.50
C ILE A 87 6.15 18.87 -20.40
N SER A 88 5.27 19.01 -21.39
CA SER A 88 4.06 18.20 -21.46
C SER A 88 4.40 16.73 -21.80
N ASN A 89 3.59 15.81 -21.30
CA ASN A 89 3.72 14.38 -21.61
C ASN A 89 3.68 14.11 -23.12
N TYR A 90 2.83 14.81 -23.86
CA TYR A 90 2.77 14.71 -25.33
C TYR A 90 4.11 15.09 -25.98
N LYS A 91 4.69 16.23 -25.57
CA LYS A 91 5.98 16.68 -26.11
C LYS A 91 7.11 15.71 -25.75
N ALA A 92 7.10 15.16 -24.54
CA ALA A 92 8.03 14.12 -24.12
C ALA A 92 7.91 12.87 -24.99
N LEU A 93 6.68 12.38 -25.26
CA LEU A 93 6.45 11.21 -26.11
C LEU A 93 6.95 11.41 -27.54
N VAL A 94 6.69 12.59 -28.14
CA VAL A 94 7.16 12.89 -29.50
C VAL A 94 8.69 12.80 -29.57
N VAL A 95 9.40 13.39 -28.62
CA VAL A 95 10.88 13.36 -28.59
C VAL A 95 11.40 11.95 -28.35
N LEU A 96 10.83 11.20 -27.41
CA LEU A 96 11.25 9.82 -27.13
C LEU A 96 11.04 8.91 -28.34
N ASN A 97 9.92 9.05 -29.05
CA ASN A 97 9.66 8.29 -30.28
C ASN A 97 10.66 8.64 -31.39
N GLN A 98 11.02 9.92 -31.54
CA GLN A 98 12.07 10.32 -32.48
C GLN A 98 13.44 9.70 -32.12
N ILE A 99 13.78 9.64 -30.83
CA ILE A 99 15.00 8.99 -30.36
C ILE A 99 14.97 7.48 -30.68
N ILE A 100 13.85 6.80 -30.43
CA ILE A 100 13.67 5.38 -30.79
C ILE A 100 13.89 5.20 -32.30
N THR A 101 13.22 6.00 -33.13
CA THR A 101 13.36 5.92 -34.59
C THR A 101 14.80 6.17 -35.04
N TYR A 102 15.47 7.17 -34.48
CA TYR A 102 16.87 7.47 -34.82
C TYR A 102 17.80 6.30 -34.47
N ILE A 103 17.62 5.70 -33.28
CA ILE A 103 18.41 4.55 -32.84
C ILE A 103 18.15 3.34 -33.74
N GLU A 104 16.88 3.04 -34.03
CA GLU A 104 16.51 1.92 -34.89
C GLU A 104 17.03 2.09 -36.34
N GLN A 105 17.06 3.32 -36.87
CA GLN A 105 17.61 3.62 -38.21
C GLN A 105 19.14 3.57 -38.27
N LYS A 106 19.83 3.75 -37.15
CA LYS A 106 21.30 3.76 -37.08
C LYS A 106 21.87 2.54 -36.36
N SER A 107 21.09 1.49 -36.15
CA SER A 107 21.52 0.24 -35.50
C SER A 107 22.80 -0.32 -36.11
N ASP A 108 22.96 -0.18 -37.42
CA ASP A 108 24.10 -0.73 -38.17
C ASP A 108 25.37 0.12 -38.05
N LYS A 109 25.25 1.36 -37.55
CA LYS A 109 26.34 2.35 -37.48
C LYS A 109 26.68 2.75 -36.04
N MET A 110 25.82 2.41 -35.08
CA MET A 110 25.94 2.84 -33.70
C MET A 110 25.47 1.73 -32.77
N GLU A 111 26.38 1.22 -31.95
CA GLU A 111 26.10 0.10 -31.05
C GLU A 111 25.36 0.62 -29.81
N PHE A 112 24.03 0.63 -29.88
CA PHE A 112 23.19 0.87 -28.70
C PHE A 112 22.86 -0.45 -28.02
N SER A 113 23.12 -0.54 -26.72
CA SER A 113 22.65 -1.68 -25.94
C SER A 113 21.13 -1.82 -26.06
N ASN A 114 20.66 -3.03 -26.37
CA ASN A 114 19.24 -3.35 -26.45
C ASN A 114 18.50 -2.97 -25.15
N ASN A 115 19.20 -2.99 -24.01
CA ASN A 115 18.68 -2.55 -22.71
C ASN A 115 18.31 -1.07 -22.67
N HIS A 116 19.04 -0.20 -23.39
CA HIS A 116 18.72 1.23 -23.45
C HIS A 116 17.45 1.49 -24.26
N ILE A 117 17.29 0.83 -25.40
CA ILE A 117 16.06 0.92 -26.21
C ILE A 117 14.85 0.42 -25.40
N GLN A 118 15.02 -0.70 -24.69
CA GLN A 118 13.95 -1.24 -23.85
C GLN A 118 13.59 -0.28 -22.71
N THR A 119 14.57 0.43 -22.14
CA THR A 119 14.34 1.44 -21.10
C THR A 119 13.55 2.63 -21.63
N ILE A 120 13.90 3.14 -22.82
CA ILE A 120 13.17 4.23 -23.48
C ILE A 120 11.72 3.79 -23.80
N LYS A 121 11.53 2.57 -24.31
CA LYS A 121 10.19 2.01 -24.57
C LYS A 121 9.34 1.87 -23.30
N LYS A 122 9.95 1.46 -22.17
CA LYS A 122 9.27 1.45 -20.86
C LYS A 122 8.85 2.87 -20.45
N LEU A 123 9.71 3.86 -20.65
CA LEU A 123 9.41 5.25 -20.33
C LEU A 123 8.22 5.78 -21.15
N CYS A 124 8.15 5.48 -22.44
CA CYS A 124 6.98 5.83 -23.27
C CYS A 124 5.68 5.25 -22.69
N LYS A 125 5.66 3.96 -22.33
CA LYS A 125 4.48 3.31 -21.73
C LYS A 125 4.02 3.99 -20.44
N VAL A 126 4.96 4.39 -19.58
CA VAL A 126 4.65 5.10 -18.33
C VAL A 126 4.00 6.46 -18.62
N ILE A 127 4.51 7.19 -19.61
CA ILE A 127 3.97 8.50 -19.97
C ILE A 127 2.57 8.35 -20.61
N GLU A 128 2.38 7.36 -21.48
CA GLU A 128 1.07 7.05 -22.08
C GLU A 128 0.02 6.70 -21.01
N GLN A 129 0.41 5.89 -20.03
CA GLN A 129 -0.47 5.52 -18.92
C GLN A 129 -0.86 6.74 -18.06
N LYS A 130 0.11 7.62 -17.76
CA LYS A 130 -0.16 8.87 -17.02
C LYS A 130 -1.09 9.79 -17.79
N GLU A 131 -0.90 9.95 -19.09
CA GLU A 131 -1.80 10.72 -19.96
C GLU A 131 -3.20 10.14 -19.98
N PHE A 132 -3.33 8.82 -20.11
CA PHE A 132 -4.61 8.15 -20.08
C PHE A 132 -5.34 8.37 -18.75
N HIS A 133 -4.66 8.15 -17.62
CA HIS A 133 -5.25 8.39 -16.30
C HIS A 133 -5.62 9.86 -16.09
N SER A 134 -4.79 10.80 -16.54
CA SER A 134 -5.09 12.23 -16.45
C SER A 134 -6.37 12.59 -17.21
N LYS A 135 -6.56 12.07 -18.43
CA LYS A 135 -7.78 12.28 -19.21
C LYS A 135 -9.02 11.64 -18.56
N GLN A 136 -8.87 10.43 -18.00
CA GLN A 136 -9.95 9.79 -17.24
C GLN A 136 -10.35 10.61 -16.02
N GLN A 137 -9.36 11.13 -15.27
CA GLN A 137 -9.61 11.98 -14.11
C GLN A 137 -10.35 13.26 -14.50
N VAL A 138 -9.93 13.95 -15.56
CA VAL A 138 -10.63 15.14 -16.08
C VAL A 138 -12.08 14.80 -16.45
N THR A 139 -12.32 13.62 -17.02
CA THR A 139 -13.67 13.17 -17.40
C THR A 139 -14.54 12.91 -16.16
N LEU A 140 -14.00 12.23 -15.14
CA LEU A 140 -14.70 11.99 -13.87
C LEU A 140 -15.00 13.31 -13.17
N ASP A 141 -14.02 14.21 -13.07
CA ASP A 141 -14.18 15.53 -12.47
C ASP A 141 -15.30 16.31 -13.16
N MET A 142 -15.40 16.23 -14.50
CA MET A 142 -16.48 16.84 -15.26
C MET A 142 -17.85 16.24 -14.90
N CYS A 143 -17.98 14.91 -14.88
CA CYS A 143 -19.23 14.22 -14.52
C CYS A 143 -19.71 14.57 -13.10
N PHE A 144 -18.80 14.63 -12.12
CA PHE A 144 -19.16 14.94 -10.74
C PHE A 144 -19.32 16.44 -10.46
N SER A 145 -18.76 17.30 -11.31
CA SER A 145 -18.98 18.76 -11.23
C SER A 145 -20.34 19.18 -11.78
N ILE A 146 -20.92 18.42 -12.72
CA ILE A 146 -22.24 18.71 -13.30
C ILE A 146 -23.39 18.45 -12.31
N ASN A 147 -23.21 17.52 -11.36
CA ASN A 147 -24.22 17.17 -10.35
C ASN A 147 -24.27 18.10 -9.13
N LYS A 148 -23.57 19.25 -9.16
CA LYS A 148 -23.53 20.24 -8.08
C LYS A 148 -24.34 21.52 -8.36
N LYS A 149 -25.24 21.51 -9.34
CA LYS A 149 -26.22 22.58 -9.58
C LYS A 149 -27.62 22.09 -9.26
#